data_AF-A0A6A9T3K6-F1
#
_entry.id   AF-A0A6A9T3K6-F1
#
_cell.length_a   1.000
_cell.length_b   1.000
_cell.length_c   1.000
_cell.angle_alpha   90.00
_cell.angle_beta   90.00
_cell.angle_gamma   90.00
#
_symmetry.space_group_name_H-M   'P 1'
#
loop_
_entity.id
_entity.type
_entity.pdbx_description
1 polymer ?
#
loop_
_entity_poly.entity_id
_entity_poly.type
_entity_poly.pdbx_seq_one_letter_code
_entity_poly.pdbx_strand_id
1 'polypeptide(L)'
;MSETTVRCRGIYTTALTRRFHEREGTAVVDASEPIRDRFDATFPVAPADAEVWTTDDRQGVGVAGTLDPVLDVLTGTGIDTLAWRDPAPRGLIADGRVTETRGGGALVDLGDATGYLPFSNADDRVETGDRYRVQVAEPNPPWSGDRAVLDTDISIGGDARVAGSGRRWLPRRPTGTGRPAVDGHPGRVAGRLGQGSGRRRSRRPRSGAGTGGRPRRVRRGRA
;
A
#
# COMPACT_ATOMS: atom_id res chain seq x y z
N MET A 1 25.98 -3.64 -2.73
CA MET A 1 24.81 -3.61 -1.83
C MET A 1 23.65 -3.12 -2.66
N SER A 2 22.49 -3.77 -2.63
CA SER A 2 21.33 -3.30 -3.38
C SER A 2 20.87 -1.97 -2.80
N GLU A 3 20.59 -1.01 -3.67
CA GLU A 3 20.07 0.30 -3.30
C GLU A 3 18.59 0.17 -2.90
N THR A 4 18.19 0.85 -1.81
CA THR A 4 16.79 0.85 -1.36
C THR A 4 16.04 1.99 -2.05
N THR A 5 15.01 1.65 -2.80
CA THR A 5 14.17 2.63 -3.50
C THR A 5 13.13 3.24 -2.57
N VAL A 6 13.04 4.58 -2.52
CA VAL A 6 12.21 5.32 -1.58
C VAL A 6 11.28 6.27 -2.32
N ARG A 7 9.97 6.15 -2.07
CA ARG A 7 8.98 7.13 -2.53
C ARG A 7 8.62 8.08 -1.41
N CYS A 8 8.74 9.38 -1.68
CA CYS A 8 8.40 10.44 -0.73
C CYS A 8 7.11 11.16 -1.14
N ARG A 9 6.20 11.37 -0.18
CA ARG A 9 4.95 12.12 -0.35
C ARG A 9 4.70 13.05 0.85
N GLY A 10 3.91 14.11 0.62
CA GLY A 10 3.52 15.07 1.65
C GLY A 10 4.39 16.32 1.73
N ILE A 11 4.22 17.10 2.79
CA ILE A 11 4.78 18.46 2.89
C ILE A 11 6.31 18.48 3.08
N TYR A 12 6.89 17.38 3.58
CA TYR A 12 8.33 17.25 3.78
C TYR A 12 9.07 16.68 2.57
N THR A 13 8.38 16.38 1.46
CA THR A 13 8.93 15.67 0.30
C THR A 13 10.24 16.30 -0.20
N THR A 14 10.34 17.62 -0.26
CA THR A 14 11.57 18.31 -0.68
C THR A 14 12.76 17.98 0.23
N ALA A 15 12.60 18.10 1.55
CA ALA A 15 13.67 17.86 2.50
C ALA A 15 14.07 16.38 2.53
N LEU A 16 13.08 15.49 2.51
CA LEU A 16 13.29 14.04 2.44
C LEU A 16 14.01 13.64 1.15
N THR A 17 13.59 14.18 0.00
CA THR A 17 14.23 13.91 -1.29
C THR A 17 15.71 14.27 -1.23
N ARG A 18 16.06 15.44 -0.67
CA ARG A 18 17.47 15.84 -0.51
C ARG A 18 18.24 14.81 0.32
N ARG A 19 17.72 14.47 1.50
CA ARG A 19 18.40 13.56 2.45
C ARG A 19 18.62 12.16 1.87
N PHE A 20 17.61 11.61 1.18
CA PHE A 20 17.74 10.30 0.53
C PHE A 20 18.60 10.36 -0.73
N HIS A 21 18.56 11.45 -1.50
CA HIS A 21 19.37 11.59 -2.71
C HIS A 21 20.86 11.75 -2.40
N GLU A 22 21.21 12.42 -1.29
CA GLU A 22 22.60 12.58 -0.83
C GLU A 22 23.14 11.32 -0.13
N ARG A 23 22.29 10.34 0.21
CA ARG A 23 22.69 9.16 1.00
C ARG A 23 23.05 7.98 0.09
N GLU A 24 24.26 7.46 0.28
CA GLU A 24 24.66 6.20 -0.34
C GLU A 24 23.77 5.04 0.12
N GLY A 25 23.32 4.22 -0.84
CA GLY A 25 22.48 3.05 -0.59
C GLY A 25 20.97 3.34 -0.64
N THR A 26 20.56 4.56 -0.95
CA THR A 26 19.15 4.92 -1.18
C THR A 26 18.94 5.63 -2.51
N ALA A 27 17.85 5.32 -3.21
CA ALA A 27 17.43 6.00 -4.44
C ALA A 27 16.00 6.54 -4.31
N VAL A 28 15.80 7.81 -4.65
CA VAL A 28 14.45 8.38 -4.71
C VAL A 28 13.78 7.99 -6.03
N VAL A 29 12.54 7.51 -5.95
CA VAL A 29 11.72 7.09 -7.10
C VAL A 29 10.39 7.82 -7.14
N ASP A 30 9.77 7.86 -8.32
CA ASP A 30 8.41 8.38 -8.53
C ASP A 30 8.23 9.82 -7.99
N ALA A 31 9.23 10.68 -8.22
CA ALA A 31 9.20 12.06 -7.77
C ALA A 31 8.23 12.90 -8.62
N SER A 32 7.51 13.81 -7.96
CA SER A 32 6.61 14.74 -8.65
C SER A 32 7.40 15.72 -9.53
N GLU A 33 6.73 16.34 -10.51
CA GLU A 33 7.31 17.39 -11.34
C GLU A 33 7.95 18.54 -10.53
N PRO A 34 7.29 19.12 -9.51
CA PRO A 34 7.92 20.17 -8.70
C PRO A 34 9.22 19.74 -8.00
N ILE A 35 9.37 18.45 -7.67
CA ILE A 35 10.58 17.92 -7.06
C ILE A 35 11.68 17.76 -8.10
N ARG A 36 11.37 17.19 -9.28
CA ARG A 36 12.31 17.09 -10.40
C ARG A 36 12.89 18.46 -10.76
N ASP A 37 12.03 19.47 -10.89
CA ASP A 37 12.43 20.84 -11.22
C ASP A 37 13.34 21.46 -10.14
N ARG A 38 13.04 21.22 -8.86
CA ARG A 38 13.81 21.81 -7.76
C ARG A 38 15.23 21.25 -7.63
N PHE A 39 15.41 19.98 -7.97
CA PHE A 39 16.70 19.30 -7.87
C PHE A 39 17.48 19.29 -9.18
N ASP A 40 16.89 19.76 -10.28
CA ASP A 40 17.43 19.62 -11.64
C ASP A 40 17.89 18.17 -11.91
N ALA A 41 17.07 17.21 -11.46
CA ALA A 41 17.40 15.80 -11.42
C ALA A 41 16.24 14.93 -11.93
N THR A 42 16.60 13.84 -12.60
CA THR A 42 15.64 12.81 -13.02
C THR A 42 15.54 11.71 -11.97
N PHE A 43 14.32 11.42 -11.54
CA PHE A 43 14.03 10.28 -10.66
C PHE A 43 13.25 9.22 -11.46
N PRO A 44 13.64 7.94 -11.40
CA PRO A 44 12.98 6.89 -12.16
C PRO A 44 11.55 6.66 -11.65
N VAL A 45 10.64 6.33 -12.57
CA VAL A 45 9.32 5.80 -12.23
C VAL A 45 9.46 4.29 -12.02
N ALA A 46 9.56 3.89 -10.76
CA ALA A 46 9.77 2.50 -10.37
C ALA A 46 9.00 2.19 -9.07
N PRO A 47 8.71 0.91 -8.78
CA PRO A 47 8.22 0.51 -7.47
C PRO A 47 9.19 0.96 -6.37
N ALA A 48 8.65 1.31 -5.21
CA ALA A 48 9.45 1.66 -4.05
C ALA A 48 9.51 0.50 -3.06
N ASP A 49 10.70 0.24 -2.52
CA ASP A 49 10.92 -0.68 -1.41
C ASP A 49 10.40 -0.09 -0.10
N ALA A 50 10.41 1.24 0.01
CA ALA A 50 9.87 1.98 1.14
C ALA A 50 9.08 3.22 0.71
N GLU A 51 8.01 3.50 1.44
CA GLU A 51 7.22 4.71 1.29
C GLU A 51 7.29 5.56 2.54
N VAL A 52 7.53 6.86 2.34
CA VAL A 52 7.58 7.87 3.40
C VAL A 52 6.51 8.91 3.11
N TRP A 53 5.63 9.15 4.07
CA TRP A 53 4.56 10.15 3.97
C TRP A 53 4.51 11.03 5.21
N THR A 54 3.95 12.23 5.09
CA THR A 54 3.64 13.07 6.25
C THR A 54 2.47 12.47 7.02
N THR A 55 2.57 12.41 8.36
CA THR A 55 1.44 12.05 9.24
C THR A 55 0.30 13.06 9.12
N ASP A 56 -0.93 12.65 9.44
CA ASP A 56 -2.14 13.48 9.24
C ASP A 56 -2.18 14.70 10.15
N ASP A 57 -1.60 14.59 11.35
CA ASP A 57 -1.37 15.71 12.27
C ASP A 57 -0.27 16.69 11.79
N ARG A 58 0.45 16.33 10.71
CA ARG A 58 1.58 17.06 10.15
C ARG A 58 2.72 17.29 11.15
N GLN A 59 2.87 16.43 12.14
CA GLN A 59 3.93 16.53 13.16
C GLN A 59 5.12 15.62 12.86
N GLY A 60 5.00 14.68 11.92
CA GLY A 60 6.10 13.77 11.59
C GLY A 60 5.93 13.07 10.25
N VAL A 61 6.65 11.96 10.13
CA VAL A 61 6.60 11.09 8.95
C VAL A 61 6.28 9.65 9.35
N GLY A 62 5.44 9.00 8.56
CA GLY A 62 5.25 7.57 8.60
C GLY A 62 6.15 6.88 7.57
N VAL A 63 6.56 5.65 7.88
CA VAL A 63 7.39 4.82 7.00
C VAL A 63 6.79 3.42 6.92
N ALA A 64 6.69 2.88 5.72
CA ALA A 64 6.27 1.50 5.46
C ALA A 64 7.19 0.86 4.42
N GLY A 65 7.41 -0.45 4.52
CA GLY A 65 8.31 -1.20 3.64
C GLY A 65 9.67 -1.50 4.29
N THR A 66 10.75 -1.38 3.52
CA THR A 66 12.13 -1.61 3.99
C THR A 66 12.57 -0.48 4.91
N LEU A 67 12.81 -0.80 6.19
CA LEU A 67 12.98 0.22 7.24
C LEU A 67 14.43 0.64 7.48
N ASP A 68 15.38 -0.29 7.61
CA ASP A 68 16.71 0.01 8.18
C ASP A 68 17.46 1.19 7.51
N PRO A 69 17.68 1.22 6.17
CA PRO A 69 18.37 2.35 5.54
C PRO A 69 17.55 3.63 5.54
N VAL A 70 16.21 3.54 5.61
CA VAL A 70 15.32 4.70 5.68
C VAL A 70 15.34 5.32 7.07
N LEU A 71 15.26 4.50 8.11
CA LEU A 71 15.31 4.92 9.49
C LEU A 71 16.63 5.59 9.83
N ASP A 72 17.76 5.06 9.33
CA ASP A 72 19.08 5.68 9.56
C ASP A 72 19.16 7.12 9.02
N VAL A 73 18.56 7.38 7.85
CA VAL A 73 18.47 8.75 7.30
C VAL A 73 17.57 9.64 8.17
N LEU A 74 16.41 9.12 8.60
CA LEU A 74 15.43 9.89 9.34
C LEU A 74 15.90 10.23 10.75
N THR A 75 16.38 9.24 11.50
CA THR A 75 16.88 9.42 12.89
C THR A 75 18.14 10.27 12.93
N GLY A 76 18.92 10.33 11.84
CA GLY A 76 20.03 11.25 11.66
C GLY A 76 19.62 12.72 11.39
N THR A 77 18.33 13.08 11.44
CA THR A 77 17.89 14.46 11.19
C THR A 77 18.24 15.40 12.35
N GLY A 78 18.19 14.92 13.58
CA GLY A 78 18.52 15.70 14.78
C GLY A 78 18.41 14.87 16.06
N ILE A 79 18.98 15.40 17.15
CA ILE A 79 19.04 14.74 18.46
C ILE A 79 17.65 14.42 19.04
N ASP A 80 16.63 15.19 18.67
CA ASP A 80 15.25 15.04 19.15
C ASP A 80 14.40 14.23 18.17
N THR A 81 15.01 13.43 17.29
CA THR A 81 14.27 12.53 16.40
C THR A 81 13.86 11.28 17.16
N LEU A 82 12.56 11.12 17.34
CA LEU A 82 11.99 9.94 17.97
C LEU A 82 11.44 8.98 16.91
N ALA A 83 11.65 7.68 17.12
CA ALA A 83 11.19 6.63 16.23
C ALA A 83 10.61 5.47 17.04
N TRP A 84 9.47 4.96 16.59
CA TRP A 84 8.74 3.84 17.21
C TRP A 84 8.17 2.96 16.11
N ARG A 85 7.98 1.68 16.43
CA ARG A 85 7.25 0.75 15.56
C ARG A 85 5.77 0.88 15.85
N ASP A 86 5.02 1.22 14.81
CA ASP A 86 3.57 1.25 14.88
C ASP A 86 3.02 -0.20 14.87
N PRO A 87 2.17 -0.59 15.84
CA PRO A 87 1.52 -1.90 15.84
C PRO A 87 0.44 -2.06 14.74
N ALA A 88 -0.09 -0.94 14.23
CA ALA A 88 -1.05 -0.87 13.13
C ALA A 88 -0.56 0.07 12.02
N PRO A 89 0.56 -0.26 11.34
CA PRO A 89 1.14 0.60 10.32
C PRO A 89 0.23 0.69 9.09
N ARG A 90 0.38 1.78 8.34
CA ARG A 90 -0.34 1.98 7.08
C ARG A 90 -0.20 0.77 6.16
N GLY A 91 -1.32 0.35 5.57
CA GLY A 91 -1.38 -0.76 4.64
C GLY A 91 -1.38 -2.15 5.30
N LEU A 92 -1.27 -2.25 6.64
CA LEU A 92 -1.47 -3.51 7.36
C LEU A 92 -2.85 -4.06 7.00
N ILE A 93 -2.89 -5.30 6.51
CA ILE A 93 -4.13 -6.06 6.30
C ILE A 93 -4.28 -7.06 7.44
N ALA A 94 -5.42 -7.00 8.13
CA ALA A 94 -5.73 -7.85 9.27
C ALA A 94 -7.16 -8.38 9.20
N ASP A 95 -7.37 -9.58 9.73
CA ASP A 95 -8.70 -10.11 10.00
C ASP A 95 -9.11 -9.65 11.39
N GLY A 96 -9.98 -8.64 11.45
CA GLY A 96 -10.38 -7.98 12.69
C GLY A 96 -11.79 -8.36 13.14
N ARG A 97 -12.04 -8.30 14.46
CA ARG A 97 -13.37 -8.51 15.05
C ARG A 97 -13.92 -7.20 15.61
N VAL A 98 -15.15 -6.86 15.25
CA VAL A 98 -15.84 -5.72 15.83
C VAL A 98 -16.13 -5.98 17.31
N THR A 99 -15.59 -5.15 18.19
CA THR A 99 -15.78 -5.25 19.63
C THR A 99 -16.92 -4.37 20.12
N GLU A 100 -17.12 -3.22 19.48
CA GLU A 100 -18.17 -2.26 19.80
C GLU A 100 -18.53 -1.42 18.57
N THR A 101 -19.77 -0.94 18.51
CA THR A 101 -20.20 0.09 17.55
C THR A 101 -20.44 1.40 18.29
N ARG A 102 -19.80 2.49 17.85
CA ARG A 102 -19.93 3.81 18.47
C ARG A 102 -19.61 4.92 17.46
N GLY A 103 -20.41 5.99 17.50
CA GLY A 103 -20.03 7.27 16.89
C GLY A 103 -19.80 7.24 15.38
N GLY A 104 -20.73 6.67 14.60
CA GLY A 104 -20.60 6.62 13.13
C GLY A 104 -19.62 5.56 12.62
N GLY A 105 -19.13 4.68 13.50
CA GLY A 105 -18.24 3.59 13.14
C GLY A 105 -18.18 2.51 14.21
N ALA A 106 -17.12 1.70 14.14
CA ALA A 106 -16.93 0.52 14.95
C ALA A 106 -15.48 0.40 15.43
N LEU A 107 -15.30 -0.12 16.64
CA LEU A 107 -14.00 -0.51 17.15
C LEU A 107 -13.71 -1.95 16.71
N VAL A 108 -12.51 -2.16 16.16
CA VAL A 108 -12.10 -3.45 15.62
C VAL A 108 -10.80 -3.88 16.27
N ASP A 109 -10.83 -5.04 16.91
CA ASP A 109 -9.66 -5.71 17.46
C ASP A 109 -8.82 -6.32 16.32
N LEU A 110 -7.54 -5.94 16.26
CA LEU A 110 -6.55 -6.40 15.27
C LEU A 110 -5.50 -7.33 15.90
N GLY A 111 -5.68 -7.73 17.16
CA GLY A 111 -4.71 -8.45 17.97
C GLY A 111 -3.87 -7.49 18.82
N ASP A 112 -2.76 -6.99 18.28
CA ASP A 112 -1.82 -6.13 19.01
C ASP A 112 -2.22 -4.65 19.03
N ALA A 113 -3.30 -4.31 18.34
CA ALA A 113 -3.83 -2.96 18.23
C ALA A 113 -5.35 -2.98 18.09
N THR A 114 -5.97 -1.82 18.22
CA THR A 114 -7.38 -1.63 17.93
C THR A 114 -7.54 -0.47 16.95
N GLY A 115 -8.24 -0.72 15.86
CA GLY A 115 -8.58 0.31 14.87
C GLY A 115 -10.02 0.77 14.97
N TYR A 116 -10.31 1.86 14.29
CA TYR A 116 -11.65 2.42 14.11
C TYR A 116 -12.06 2.23 12.65
N LEU A 117 -13.20 1.57 12.42
CA LEU A 117 -13.80 1.37 11.10
C LEU A 117 -15.01 2.30 10.96
N PRO A 118 -14.90 3.42 10.21
CA PRO A 118 -16.06 4.25 9.86
C PRO A 118 -17.09 3.43 9.10
N PHE A 119 -18.39 3.66 9.34
CA PHE A 119 -19.44 2.97 8.58
C PHE A 119 -19.40 3.32 7.09
N SER A 120 -18.87 4.47 6.71
CA SER A 120 -18.65 4.86 5.31
C SER A 120 -17.60 4.01 4.59
N ASN A 121 -16.75 3.30 5.34
CA ASN A 121 -15.66 2.49 4.80
C ASN A 121 -16.04 0.98 4.79
N ALA A 122 -17.32 0.67 4.99
CA ALA A 122 -17.87 -0.67 4.92
C ALA A 122 -19.09 -0.69 4.00
N ASP A 123 -19.12 -1.65 3.07
CA ASP A 123 -20.25 -1.85 2.17
C ASP A 123 -21.52 -2.34 2.90
N ASP A 124 -21.31 -3.17 3.93
CA ASP A 124 -22.36 -3.84 4.70
C ASP A 124 -22.61 -3.15 6.04
N ARG A 125 -23.80 -3.39 6.62
CA ARG A 125 -24.11 -2.97 7.99
C ARG A 125 -23.14 -3.64 8.97
N VAL A 126 -22.43 -2.82 9.73
CA VAL A 126 -21.47 -3.27 10.75
C VAL A 126 -22.16 -3.49 12.10
N GLU A 127 -21.98 -4.68 12.67
CA GLU A 127 -22.50 -5.05 13.99
C GLU A 127 -21.40 -5.58 14.92
N THR A 128 -21.62 -5.46 16.24
CA THR A 128 -20.73 -6.04 17.23
C THR A 128 -20.60 -7.55 17.06
N GLY A 129 -19.37 -8.05 17.08
CA GLY A 129 -19.05 -9.46 16.88
C GLY A 129 -18.78 -9.84 15.42
N ASP A 130 -19.06 -8.95 14.47
CA ASP A 130 -18.73 -9.15 13.06
C ASP A 130 -17.23 -9.28 12.85
N ARG A 131 -16.86 -9.96 11.76
CA ARG A 131 -15.47 -10.10 11.34
C ARG A 131 -15.29 -9.52 9.95
N TYR A 132 -14.32 -8.63 9.83
CA TYR A 132 -13.95 -7.97 8.58
C TYR A 132 -12.48 -8.20 8.30
N ARG A 133 -12.16 -8.39 7.02
CA ARG A 133 -10.81 -8.16 6.56
C ARG A 133 -10.67 -6.66 6.31
N VAL A 134 -9.77 -6.02 7.03
CA VAL A 134 -9.56 -4.58 7.01
C VAL A 134 -8.12 -4.26 6.64
N GLN A 135 -7.93 -3.12 6.00
CA GLN A 135 -6.65 -2.47 5.80
C GLN A 135 -6.57 -1.23 6.69
N VAL A 136 -5.40 -0.97 7.30
CA VAL A 136 -5.15 0.32 7.95
C VAL A 136 -4.94 1.39 6.87
N ALA A 137 -5.90 2.28 6.72
CA ALA A 137 -5.84 3.40 5.78
C ALA A 137 -5.00 4.55 6.34
N GLU A 138 -5.26 4.92 7.59
CA GLU A 138 -4.58 5.99 8.31
C GLU A 138 -4.04 5.44 9.64
N PRO A 139 -2.71 5.30 9.79
CA PRO A 139 -2.13 4.90 11.06
C PRO A 139 -2.26 6.04 12.07
N ASN A 140 -2.14 5.69 13.35
CA ASN A 140 -2.22 6.69 14.39
C ASN A 140 -0.92 6.77 15.21
N PRO A 141 -0.23 7.92 15.23
CA PRO A 141 0.96 8.07 16.03
C PRO A 141 0.70 7.95 17.55
N PRO A 142 1.67 7.48 18.35
CA PRO A 142 1.47 7.19 19.76
C PRO A 142 1.17 8.41 20.65
N TRP A 143 1.41 9.65 20.19
CA TRP A 143 1.14 10.87 20.96
C TRP A 143 -0.26 11.44 20.81
N SER A 144 -1.02 11.06 19.77
CA SER A 144 -2.36 11.64 19.55
C SER A 144 -3.42 11.03 20.47
N GLY A 145 -3.23 9.79 20.94
CA GLY A 145 -4.21 9.05 21.74
C GLY A 145 -5.41 8.50 20.94
N ASP A 146 -5.47 8.73 19.62
CA ASP A 146 -6.53 8.25 18.73
C ASP A 146 -6.35 6.76 18.33
N ARG A 147 -7.16 6.29 17.38
CA ARG A 147 -7.08 4.93 16.81
C ARG A 147 -6.79 5.01 15.33
N ALA A 148 -6.07 4.02 14.81
CA ALA A 148 -5.86 3.89 13.37
C ALA A 148 -7.20 3.73 12.63
N VAL A 149 -7.37 4.42 11.50
CA VAL A 149 -8.56 4.33 10.66
C VAL A 149 -8.45 3.12 9.73
N LEU A 150 -9.52 2.36 9.66
CA LEU A 150 -9.64 1.13 8.89
C LEU A 150 -10.50 1.33 7.66
N ASP A 151 -10.22 0.52 6.64
CA ASP A 151 -11.01 0.40 5.42
C ASP A 151 -11.22 -1.07 5.07
N THR A 152 -12.39 -1.41 4.54
CA THR A 152 -12.66 -2.76 4.01
C THR A 152 -12.26 -2.89 2.54
N ASP A 153 -12.04 -1.77 1.85
CA ASP A 153 -11.46 -1.73 0.50
C ASP A 153 -9.93 -1.88 0.57
N ILE A 154 -9.43 -2.99 0.03
CA ILE A 154 -8.01 -3.34 0.11
C ILE A 154 -7.26 -2.83 -1.11
N SER A 155 -6.20 -2.06 -0.87
CA SER A 155 -5.25 -1.61 -1.89
C SER A 155 -3.89 -2.30 -1.74
N ILE A 156 -3.25 -2.64 -2.85
CA ILE A 156 -1.91 -3.24 -2.85
C ILE A 156 -1.03 -2.47 -3.85
N GLY A 157 -0.06 -1.68 -3.34
CA GLY A 157 1.07 -1.15 -4.11
C GLY A 157 0.77 -0.01 -5.10
N GLY A 158 0.50 1.20 -4.60
CA GLY A 158 0.09 2.33 -5.46
C GLY A 158 -1.40 2.25 -5.81
N ASP A 159 -1.86 3.11 -6.74
CA ASP A 159 -3.29 3.37 -7.05
C ASP A 159 -4.13 2.14 -7.46
N ALA A 160 -3.53 0.95 -7.51
CA ALA A 160 -4.22 -0.31 -7.71
C ALA A 160 -5.03 -0.71 -6.45
N ARG A 161 -6.34 -0.49 -6.53
CA ARG A 161 -7.30 -1.04 -5.57
C ARG A 161 -7.75 -2.42 -6.04
N VAL A 162 -7.65 -3.41 -5.16
CA VAL A 162 -8.32 -4.68 -5.39
C VAL A 162 -9.73 -4.51 -4.84
N ALA A 163 -10.70 -4.38 -5.75
CA ALA A 163 -12.11 -4.44 -5.38
C ALA A 163 -12.42 -5.85 -4.86
N GLY A 164 -12.14 -6.08 -3.59
CA GLY A 164 -12.61 -7.22 -2.83
C GLY A 164 -13.38 -6.63 -1.68
N SER A 165 -14.70 -6.53 -1.81
CA SER A 165 -15.59 -6.20 -0.69
C SER A 165 -15.10 -7.02 0.50
N GLY A 166 -14.70 -6.37 1.59
CA GLY A 166 -14.33 -7.06 2.83
C GLY A 166 -15.58 -7.77 3.37
N ARG A 167 -15.98 -8.87 2.72
CA ARG A 167 -17.24 -9.54 3.00
C ARG A 167 -17.18 -9.98 4.43
N ARG A 168 -18.19 -9.57 5.19
CA ARG A 168 -18.46 -10.06 6.52
C ARG A 168 -18.30 -11.57 6.56
N TRP A 169 -17.31 -12.04 7.29
CA TRP A 169 -17.07 -13.48 7.43
C TRP A 169 -18.01 -14.02 8.51
N LEU A 170 -19.03 -14.77 8.07
CA LEU A 170 -19.78 -15.63 8.96
C LEU A 170 -18.91 -16.85 9.28
N PRO A 171 -18.62 -17.16 10.56
CA PRO A 171 -17.92 -18.40 10.88
C PRO A 171 -18.75 -19.57 10.33
N ARG A 172 -18.09 -20.49 9.62
CA ARG A 172 -18.69 -21.78 9.32
C ARG A 172 -19.01 -22.44 10.66
N ARG A 173 -20.29 -22.67 10.95
CA ARG A 173 -20.68 -23.49 12.11
C ARG A 173 -19.90 -24.81 12.01
N PRO A 174 -19.20 -25.25 13.07
CA PRO A 174 -18.61 -26.58 13.05
C PRO A 174 -19.75 -27.58 12.93
N THR A 175 -19.91 -28.18 11.75
CA THR A 175 -20.75 -29.36 11.58
C THR A 175 -20.00 -30.53 12.18
N GLY A 176 -20.08 -30.65 13.50
CA GLY A 176 -19.42 -31.71 14.25
C GLY A 176 -19.40 -31.42 15.74
N THR A 177 -19.90 -32.36 16.52
CA THR A 177 -19.81 -32.39 17.98
C THR A 177 -18.36 -32.62 18.41
N GLY A 178 -17.51 -31.60 18.24
CA GLY A 178 -16.15 -31.55 18.76
C GLY A 178 -16.03 -30.42 19.78
N ARG A 179 -15.43 -30.70 20.93
CA ARG A 179 -15.14 -29.72 22.00
C ARG A 179 -14.48 -28.45 21.44
N PRO A 180 -14.79 -27.25 21.97
CA PRO A 180 -14.17 -26.02 21.50
C PRO A 180 -12.67 -26.02 21.81
N ALA A 181 -11.86 -25.85 20.76
CA ALA A 181 -10.47 -25.46 20.91
C ALA A 181 -10.41 -23.96 21.23
N VAL A 182 -9.65 -23.65 22.27
CA VAL A 182 -9.39 -22.29 22.77
C VAL A 182 -8.64 -21.48 21.70
N ASP A 183 -8.92 -20.18 21.65
CA ASP A 183 -8.71 -19.26 20.53
C ASP A 183 -7.33 -19.31 19.86
N GLY A 184 -7.36 -19.43 18.53
CA GLY A 184 -6.23 -19.22 17.64
C GLY A 184 -6.14 -17.75 17.21
N HIS A 185 -4.96 -17.18 17.44
CA HIS A 185 -4.50 -15.85 17.00
C HIS A 185 -4.91 -15.55 15.53
N PRO A 186 -5.47 -14.37 15.21
CA PRO A 186 -5.81 -14.03 13.82
C PRO A 186 -4.55 -14.02 12.95
N GLY A 187 -4.56 -14.84 11.90
CA GLY A 187 -3.42 -15.01 11.01
C GLY A 187 -3.10 -13.72 10.24
N ARG A 188 -1.93 -13.15 10.50
CA ARG A 188 -1.34 -12.08 9.66
C ARG A 188 -0.93 -12.67 8.32
N VAL A 189 -1.46 -12.16 7.20
CA VAL A 189 -0.93 -12.48 5.87
C VAL A 189 0.19 -11.50 5.55
N ALA A 190 1.43 -11.88 5.87
CA ALA A 190 2.61 -11.19 5.35
C ALA A 190 2.81 -11.62 3.88
N GLY A 191 2.45 -10.75 2.93
CA GLY A 191 2.65 -11.00 1.51
C GLY A 191 4.14 -11.04 1.15
N ARG A 192 4.75 -12.22 1.11
CA ARG A 192 6.04 -12.46 0.43
C ARG A 192 5.71 -12.96 -0.98
N LEU A 193 5.87 -12.12 -1.99
CA LEU A 193 5.61 -12.52 -3.38
C LEU A 193 6.76 -13.41 -3.89
N GLY A 194 6.44 -14.69 -4.03
CA GLY A 194 7.17 -15.63 -4.87
C GLY A 194 6.96 -15.31 -6.35
N GLN A 195 8.04 -15.43 -7.11
CA GLN A 195 8.09 -15.25 -8.56
C GLN A 195 7.19 -16.27 -9.26
N GLY A 196 5.99 -15.85 -9.66
CA GLY A 196 5.03 -16.66 -10.41
C GLY A 196 5.05 -16.32 -11.90
N SER A 197 5.78 -17.09 -12.70
CA SER A 197 5.83 -16.97 -14.16
C SER A 197 4.49 -17.34 -14.81
N GLY A 198 3.77 -16.36 -15.37
CA GLY A 198 2.53 -16.57 -16.12
C GLY A 198 2.74 -16.51 -17.63
N ARG A 199 2.73 -17.68 -18.31
CA ARG A 199 2.84 -17.79 -19.77
C ARG A 199 1.57 -17.24 -20.46
N ARG A 200 1.72 -16.20 -21.28
CA ARG A 200 0.67 -15.71 -22.20
C ARG A 200 0.51 -16.66 -23.39
N ARG A 201 -0.69 -17.24 -23.57
CA ARG A 201 -1.10 -17.85 -24.85
C ARG A 201 -1.59 -16.75 -25.78
N SER A 202 -0.86 -16.51 -26.87
CA SER A 202 -1.30 -15.61 -27.94
C SER A 202 -2.40 -16.28 -28.78
N ARG A 203 -3.57 -15.63 -28.85
CA ARG A 203 -4.59 -15.95 -29.85
C ARG A 203 -4.15 -15.33 -31.18
N ARG A 204 -4.00 -16.17 -32.21
CA ARG A 204 -3.84 -15.73 -33.61
C ARG A 204 -5.12 -15.06 -34.11
N PRO A 205 -5.03 -14.03 -34.98
CA PRO A 205 -6.13 -13.69 -35.86
C PRO A 205 -6.03 -14.50 -37.18
N ARG A 206 -7.08 -15.25 -37.49
CA ARG A 206 -7.58 -15.48 -38.87
C ARG A 206 -8.64 -14.38 -39.09
N SER A 207 -8.89 -13.77 -40.24
CA SER A 207 -8.59 -13.99 -41.66
C SER A 207 -9.19 -12.80 -42.41
N GLY A 208 -8.65 -12.44 -43.57
CA GLY A 208 -9.29 -11.48 -44.47
C GLY A 208 -8.46 -11.22 -45.71
N ALA A 209 -8.47 -12.18 -46.64
CA ALA A 209 -7.93 -12.04 -47.98
C ALA A 209 -9.04 -11.57 -48.94
N GLY A 210 -8.65 -10.76 -49.93
CA GLY A 210 -9.47 -10.40 -51.10
C GLY A 210 -9.17 -8.99 -51.58
N THR A 211 -8.15 -8.76 -52.41
CA THR A 211 -8.09 -8.88 -53.89
C THR A 211 -8.31 -7.55 -54.61
N GLY A 212 -7.33 -7.15 -55.43
CA GLY A 212 -7.57 -6.42 -56.68
C GLY A 212 -6.79 -5.12 -56.86
N GLY A 213 -5.82 -5.10 -57.78
CA GLY A 213 -5.28 -3.86 -58.34
C GLY A 213 -3.80 -3.90 -58.76
N ARG A 214 -3.56 -4.17 -60.03
CA ARG A 214 -2.25 -4.35 -60.70
C ARG A 214 -1.38 -3.07 -60.82
N PRO A 215 -0.09 -3.20 -61.17
CA PRO A 215 0.93 -2.16 -61.01
C PRO A 215 1.06 -1.24 -62.24
N ARG A 216 1.55 -0.01 -62.03
CA ARG A 216 2.20 0.77 -63.09
C ARG A 216 3.54 1.36 -62.63
N ARG A 217 4.49 1.22 -63.55
CA ARG A 217 5.92 1.51 -63.49
C ARG A 217 6.25 3.00 -63.45
N VAL A 218 7.32 3.31 -62.70
CA VAL A 218 8.51 4.10 -63.07
C VAL A 218 8.32 5.55 -63.57
N ARG A 219 8.91 6.50 -62.83
CA ARG A 219 9.98 7.36 -63.37
C ARG A 219 10.88 7.95 -62.29
N ARG A 220 12.18 7.85 -62.56
CA ARG A 220 13.31 8.49 -61.87
C ARG A 220 13.40 9.98 -62.23
N GLY A 221 13.99 10.76 -61.32
CA GLY A 221 14.61 12.08 -61.53
C GLY A 221 14.65 12.80 -60.17
N ARG A 222 15.79 12.90 -59.46
CA ARG A 222 16.80 14.00 -59.51
C ARG A 222 16.11 15.38 -59.50
N ALA A 223 16.40 16.32 -58.62
CA ALA A 223 17.59 16.59 -57.79
C ALA A 223 17.17 17.12 -56.41
#